data_AF-A0A932F542-F1
#
_entry.id   AF-A0A932F542-F1
#
_cell.length_a   1.000
_cell.length_b   1.000
_cell.length_c   1.000
_cell.angle_alpha   90.00
_cell.angle_beta   90.00
_cell.angle_gamma   90.00
#
_symmetry.space_group_name_H-M   'P 1'
#
loop_
_entity.id
_entity.type
_entity.pdbx_description
1 polymer ?
#
loop_
_entity_poly.entity_id
_entity_poly.type
_entity_poly.pdbx_seq_one_letter_code
_entity_poly.pdbx_strand_id
1 'polypeptide(L)'
;MKRIAQALVNVQGNILITGHTDNQPIRSMRFPSNWHLSQERADTVRDLLQANGVAKERIRAEGRADGEPVVDNTTPANRALNRRVEVILFVARENPAANGNAAQETQP
;
A
#
# COMPACT_ATOMS: atom_id res chain seq x y z
N MET A 1 -12.50 1.85 6.01
CA MET A 1 -11.06 1.67 6.30
C MET A 1 -10.71 1.19 7.70
N LYS A 2 -11.49 1.50 8.75
CA LYS A 2 -11.19 1.13 10.15
C LYS A 2 -10.76 -0.33 10.38
N ARG A 3 -11.46 -1.32 9.78
CA ARG A 3 -11.11 -2.75 9.93
C ARG A 3 -9.73 -3.11 9.38
N ILE A 4 -9.34 -2.55 8.23
CA ILE A 4 -8.03 -2.79 7.61
C ILE A 4 -6.93 -2.14 8.48
N ALA A 5 -7.17 -0.90 8.93
CA ALA A 5 -6.23 -0.22 9.82
C ALA A 5 -5.99 -1.02 11.11
N GLN A 6 -7.06 -1.52 11.75
CA GLN A 6 -6.95 -2.35 12.94
C GLN A 6 -6.13 -3.63 12.72
N ALA A 7 -6.31 -4.30 11.58
CA ALA A 7 -5.48 -5.45 11.23
C ALA A 7 -4.00 -5.07 11.06
N LEU A 8 -3.71 -3.93 10.43
CA LEU A 8 -2.35 -3.45 10.19
C LEU A 8 -1.65 -2.92 11.45
N VAL A 9 -2.40 -2.43 12.43
CA VAL A 9 -1.85 -2.01 13.74
C VAL A 9 -1.24 -3.20 14.48
N ASN A 10 -1.86 -4.38 14.38
CA ASN A 10 -1.46 -5.57 15.14
C ASN A 10 -0.34 -6.40 14.48
N VAL A 11 0.06 -6.05 13.26
CA VAL A 11 1.11 -6.79 12.52
C VAL A 11 2.27 -5.85 12.25
N GLN A 12 3.50 -6.28 12.55
CA GLN A 12 4.70 -5.52 12.25
C GLN A 12 5.05 -5.57 10.76
N GLY A 13 5.66 -4.50 10.23
CA GLY A 13 6.10 -4.43 8.84
C GLY A 13 5.81 -3.11 8.16
N ASN A 14 6.45 -2.89 7.02
CA ASN A 14 6.26 -1.70 6.19
C ASN A 14 5.08 -1.89 5.25
N ILE A 15 4.36 -0.82 4.97
CA ILE A 15 3.14 -0.79 4.18
C ILE A 15 3.39 0.06 2.94
N LEU A 16 3.13 -0.52 1.76
CA LEU A 16 3.10 0.21 0.50
C LEU A 16 1.67 0.32 0.02
N ILE A 17 1.26 1.54 -0.31
CA ILE A 17 -0.04 1.84 -0.89
C ILE A 17 0.19 2.31 -2.32
N THR A 18 -0.42 1.62 -3.27
CA THR A 18 -0.22 1.91 -4.70
C THR A 18 -1.55 2.23 -5.35
N GLY A 19 -1.68 3.43 -5.91
CA GLY A 19 -2.86 3.85 -6.66
C GLY A 19 -2.71 3.56 -8.15
N HIS A 20 -3.80 3.12 -8.79
CA HIS A 20 -3.83 2.85 -10.23
C HIS A 20 -5.06 3.47 -10.90
N THR A 21 -4.94 3.75 -12.19
CA THR A 21 -6.03 4.18 -13.08
C THR A 21 -6.23 3.18 -14.21
N ASP A 22 -7.26 3.41 -15.02
CA ASP A 22 -7.32 2.84 -16.37
C ASP A 22 -6.55 3.73 -17.36
N ASN A 23 -6.51 3.31 -18.63
CA ASN A 23 -5.81 4.01 -19.70
C ASN A 23 -6.55 5.24 -20.27
N GLN A 24 -7.72 5.62 -19.72
CA GLN A 24 -8.42 6.80 -20.20
C GLN A 24 -7.71 8.04 -19.65
N PRO A 25 -7.28 8.99 -20.50
CA PRO A 25 -6.58 10.17 -20.02
C PRO A 25 -7.53 11.06 -19.22
N ILE A 26 -7.20 11.33 -17.95
CA ILE A 26 -7.86 12.39 -17.19
C ILE A 26 -7.11 13.71 -17.33
N ARG A 27 -7.86 14.80 -17.51
CA ARG A 27 -7.38 16.18 -17.40
C ARG A 27 -8.48 17.03 -16.78
N SER A 28 -8.25 17.51 -15.57
CA SER A 28 -9.14 18.39 -14.84
C SER A 28 -8.34 19.42 -14.06
N MET A 29 -8.99 20.49 -13.58
CA MET A 29 -8.34 21.48 -12.71
C MET A 29 -7.72 20.85 -11.46
N ARG A 30 -8.36 19.80 -10.91
CA ARG A 30 -7.88 19.10 -9.71
C ARG A 30 -6.80 18.06 -10.03
N PHE A 31 -6.93 17.38 -11.18
CA PHE A 31 -6.03 16.29 -11.58
C PHE A 31 -5.53 16.51 -13.01
N PRO A 32 -4.32 17.05 -13.17
CA PRO A 32 -3.73 17.31 -14.50
C PRO A 32 -3.40 16.04 -15.31
N SER A 33 -3.23 14.90 -14.64
CA SER A 33 -2.93 13.61 -15.28
C SER A 33 -3.37 12.41 -14.44
N ASN A 34 -3.37 11.22 -15.06
CA ASN A 34 -3.64 9.95 -14.36
C ASN A 34 -2.63 9.69 -13.23
N TRP A 35 -1.39 10.16 -13.39
CA TRP A 35 -0.39 10.11 -12.32
C TRP A 35 -0.88 10.85 -11.07
N HIS A 36 -1.32 12.11 -11.21
CA HIS A 36 -1.84 12.91 -10.10
C HIS A 36 -3.08 12.27 -9.47
N LEU A 37 -4.01 11.75 -10.28
CA LEU A 37 -5.19 11.06 -9.77
C LEU A 37 -4.82 9.82 -8.96
N SER A 38 -3.91 9.00 -9.48
CA SER A 38 -3.48 7.78 -8.79
C SER A 38 -2.74 8.06 -7.48
N GLN A 39 -1.87 9.08 -7.48
CA GLN A 39 -1.13 9.51 -6.30
C GLN A 39 -2.08 9.99 -5.20
N GLU A 40 -3.03 10.87 -5.53
CA GLU A 40 -4.03 11.38 -4.57
C GLU A 40 -4.86 10.25 -3.94
N ARG A 41 -5.23 9.23 -4.74
CA ARG A 41 -5.98 8.08 -4.21
C ARG A 41 -5.14 7.28 -3.21
N ALA A 42 -3.85 7.09 -3.48
CA ALA A 42 -2.94 6.43 -2.54
C ALA A 42 -2.74 7.26 -1.26
N ASP A 43 -2.57 8.58 -1.40
CA ASP A 43 -2.43 9.51 -0.27
C ASP A 43 -3.70 9.55 0.60
N THR A 44 -4.88 9.55 -0.01
CA THR A 44 -6.16 9.47 0.72
C THR A 44 -6.24 8.21 1.58
N VAL A 45 -5.81 7.06 1.06
CA VAL A 45 -5.80 5.80 1.83
C VAL A 45 -4.76 5.83 2.93
N ARG A 46 -3.56 6.39 2.68
CA ARG A 46 -2.54 6.63 3.71
C ARG A 46 -3.13 7.43 4.86
N ASP A 47 -3.76 8.55 4.57
CA ASP A 47 -4.30 9.47 5.58
C ASP A 47 -5.41 8.79 6.40
N LEU A 48 -6.27 8.00 5.74
CA LEU A 48 -7.27 7.18 6.43
C LEU A 48 -6.64 6.12 7.35
N LEU A 49 -5.54 5.48 6.96
CA LEU A 49 -4.84 4.52 7.82
C LEU A 49 -4.18 5.21 9.02
N GLN A 50 -3.52 6.35 8.80
CA GLN A 50 -2.92 7.15 9.87
C GLN A 50 -3.96 7.63 10.88
N ALA A 51 -5.10 8.15 10.40
CA ALA A 51 -6.21 8.56 11.25
C ALA A 51 -6.81 7.41 12.08
N ASN A 52 -6.51 6.16 11.72
CA ASN A 52 -6.93 4.96 12.45
C ASN A 52 -5.76 4.26 13.19
N GLY A 53 -4.64 4.97 13.42
CA GLY A 53 -3.58 4.53 14.34
C GLY A 53 -2.40 3.79 13.70
N VAL A 54 -2.34 3.66 12.37
CA VAL A 54 -1.16 3.11 11.69
C VAL A 54 -0.05 4.16 11.68
N ALA A 55 1.13 3.84 12.22
CA ALA A 55 2.26 4.76 12.30
C ALA A 55 2.69 5.25 10.90
N LYS A 56 2.90 6.56 10.75
CA LYS A 56 3.22 7.22 9.47
C LYS A 56 4.49 6.66 8.84
N GLU A 57 5.49 6.36 9.67
CA GLU A 57 6.82 5.90 9.27
C GLU A 57 6.77 4.52 8.60
N ARG A 58 5.69 3.75 8.87
CA ARG A 58 5.46 2.46 8.24
C ARG A 58 4.87 2.58 6.85
N ILE A 59 4.29 3.72 6.46
CA ILE A 59 3.47 3.84 5.25
C ILE A 59 4.20 4.63 4.17
N ARG A 60 4.32 4.02 2.99
CA ARG A 60 4.66 4.69 1.73
C ARG A 60 3.45 4.68 0.82
N ALA A 61 3.18 5.79 0.13
CA ALA A 61 2.10 5.93 -0.83
C ALA A 61 2.65 6.38 -2.19
N GLU A 62 2.22 5.74 -3.27
CA GLU A 62 2.65 6.08 -4.62
C GLU A 62 1.54 5.89 -5.66
N GLY A 63 1.54 6.74 -6.69
CA GLY A 63 0.71 6.61 -7.87
C GLY A 63 1.44 5.94 -9.03
N ARG A 64 0.80 4.94 -9.65
CA ARG A 64 1.33 4.22 -10.83
C ARG A 64 0.55 4.47 -12.12
N ALA A 65 -0.44 5.38 -12.09
CA ALA A 65 -1.33 5.65 -13.22
C ALA A 65 -1.84 4.32 -13.85
N ASP A 66 -1.76 4.20 -15.17
CA ASP A 66 -2.13 3.04 -15.97
C ASP A 66 -0.96 2.10 -16.29
N GLY A 67 0.21 2.30 -15.66
CA GLY A 67 1.43 1.55 -15.96
C GLY A 67 1.42 0.08 -15.55
N GLU A 68 0.50 -0.34 -14.68
CA GLU A 68 0.39 -1.70 -14.15
C GLU A 68 -1.08 -2.19 -14.17
N PRO A 69 -1.62 -2.50 -15.36
CA PRO A 69 -2.98 -3.02 -15.50
C PRO A 69 -3.07 -4.48 -15.04
N VAL A 70 -4.14 -4.83 -14.32
CA VAL A 70 -4.42 -6.22 -13.92
C VAL A 70 -5.21 -6.98 -14.97
N VAL A 71 -5.92 -6.25 -15.84
CA VAL A 71 -6.69 -6.77 -16.97
C VAL A 71 -6.61 -5.80 -18.14
N ASP A 72 -6.90 -6.27 -19.36
CA ASP A 72 -6.86 -5.42 -20.55
C ASP A 72 -7.89 -4.29 -20.50
N ASN A 73 -7.54 -3.06 -20.88
CA ASN A 73 -8.42 -1.89 -20.84
C ASN A 73 -9.52 -1.86 -21.94
N THR A 74 -9.89 -3.02 -22.50
CA THR A 74 -10.78 -3.16 -23.67
C THR A 74 -12.24 -2.84 -23.34
N THR A 75 -12.75 -3.30 -22.19
CA THR A 75 -14.15 -3.10 -21.79
C THR A 75 -14.29 -2.11 -20.63
N PRO A 76 -15.44 -1.42 -20.48
CA PRO A 76 -15.71 -0.60 -19.29
C PRO A 76 -15.57 -1.37 -17.97
N ALA A 77 -15.95 -2.65 -17.97
CA ALA A 77 -15.82 -3.54 -16.82
C ALA A 77 -14.34 -3.78 -16.47
N ASN A 78 -13.50 -4.10 -17.46
CA ASN A 78 -12.07 -4.31 -17.21
C ASN A 78 -11.38 -3.02 -16.74
N ARG A 79 -11.71 -1.87 -17.34
CA ARG A 79 -11.20 -0.58 -16.89
C ARG A 79 -11.55 -0.30 -15.43
N ALA A 80 -12.76 -0.68 -14.99
CA ALA A 80 -13.16 -0.54 -13.60
C ALA A 80 -12.27 -1.35 -12.65
N LEU A 81 -11.83 -2.55 -13.05
CA LEU A 81 -10.91 -3.38 -12.27
C LEU A 81 -9.51 -2.75 -12.17
N ASN A 82 -9.05 -2.04 -13.22
CA ASN A 82 -7.76 -1.35 -13.21
C ASN A 82 -7.76 -0.09 -12.30
N ARG A 83 -8.91 0.56 -12.08
CA ARG A 83 -9.07 1.75 -11.21
C ARG A 83 -9.06 1.40 -9.71
N ARG A 84 -7.99 0.78 -9.23
CA ARG A 84 -7.84 0.19 -7.88
C ARG A 84 -6.80 0.91 -7.01
N VAL A 85 -6.78 0.57 -5.72
CA VAL A 85 -5.70 0.89 -4.79
C VAL A 85 -5.25 -0.41 -4.13
N GLU A 86 -3.95 -0.68 -4.15
CA GLU A 86 -3.34 -1.83 -3.52
C GLU A 86 -2.73 -1.43 -2.18
N VAL A 87 -2.79 -2.33 -1.19
CA VAL A 87 -2.17 -2.15 0.13
C VAL A 87 -1.36 -3.40 0.43
N ILE A 88 -0.04 -3.28 0.36
CA ILE A 88 0.90 -4.38 0.50
C ILE A 88 1.62 -4.24 1.84
N LEU A 89 1.61 -5.29 2.66
CA LEU A 89 2.35 -5.37 3.92
C LEU A 89 3.60 -6.23 3.73
N PHE A 90 4.77 -5.63 3.92
CA PHE A 90 6.06 -6.30 3.96
C PHE A 90 6.39 -6.68 5.40
N VAL A 91 6.12 -7.93 5.74
CA VAL A 91 6.52 -8.51 7.03
C VAL A 91 7.97 -8.94 6.95
N ALA A 92 8.80 -8.51 7.90
CA ALA A 92 10.13 -9.11 8.06
C ALA A 92 9.91 -10.57 8.46
N ARG A 93 10.56 -11.50 7.75
CA ARG A 93 10.57 -12.89 8.21
C ARG A 93 11.34 -12.91 9.53
N GLU A 94 10.69 -13.37 10.59
CA GLU A 94 11.37 -13.70 11.83
C GLU A 94 12.40 -14.78 11.50
N ASN A 95 13.69 -14.50 11.69
CA ASN A 95 14.77 -15.43 11.35
C ASN A 95 14.94 -16.41 12.54
N PRO A 96 14.51 -17.69 12.42
CA PRO A 96 14.51 -18.59 13.57
C PRO A 96 15.92 -18.89 14.10
N ALA A 97 16.94 -18.69 13.28
CA ALA A 97 18.34 -18.94 13.63
C ALA A 97 18.96 -17.84 14.52
N ALA A 98 18.34 -16.67 14.65
CA ALA A 98 18.90 -15.56 15.45
C ALA A 98 18.62 -15.67 16.95
N ASN A 99 17.65 -16.49 17.36
CA ASN A 99 17.19 -16.60 18.75
C ASN A 99 17.84 -17.75 19.54
N GLY A 100 18.79 -18.48 18.95
CA GLY A 100 19.38 -19.70 19.54
C GLY A 100 20.66 -19.53 20.37
N ASN A 101 21.33 -18.37 20.34
CA ASN A 101 22.71 -18.25 20.88
C ASN A 101 22.86 -17.34 22.12
N ALA A 102 21.78 -16.96 22.81
CA ALA A 102 21.87 -16.06 23.98
C ALA A 102 21.72 -16.74 25.34
N ALA A 103 21.63 -18.07 25.42
CA ALA A 103 21.24 -18.77 26.67
C ALA A 103 22.26 -19.77 27.24
N GLN A 104 23.53 -19.75 26.82
CA GLN A 104 24.56 -20.62 27.40
C GLN A 104 25.92 -19.94 27.44
N GLU A 105 26.12 -19.03 28.39
CA GLU A 105 27.42 -18.83 29.06
C GLU A 105 27.22 -17.86 30.23
N THR A 106 26.76 -18.40 31.35
CA THR A 106 26.91 -17.75 32.66
C THR A 106 27.26 -18.85 33.66
N GLN A 107 28.56 -19.17 33.69
CA GLN A 107 29.43 -19.48 34.84
C GLN A 107 28.97 -20.48 35.94
N PRO A 108 29.90 -21.02 36.75
CA PRO A 108 31.36 -20.87 36.75
C PRO A 108 32.14 -22.13 36.38
#